data_AF-A0A0R0M0Q2-F1
#
_entry.id   AF-A0A0R0M0Q2-F1
#
_cell.length_a   1.000
_cell.length_b   1.000
_cell.length_c   1.000
_cell.angle_alpha   90.00
_cell.angle_beta   90.00
_cell.angle_gamma   90.00
#
_symmetry.space_group_name_H-M   'P 1'
#
loop_
_entity.id
_entity.type
_entity.pdbx_description
1 polymer ?
#
loop_
_entity_poly.entity_id
_entity_poly.type
_entity_poly.pdbx_seq_one_letter_code
_entity_poly.pdbx_strand_id
1 'polypeptide(L)'
;MNSAEYHIFFSTIGTPPPSKMVKREILRVKSFKKTTDLYQKPVFLLEKTLELDKEQHFDLILQKTDDLSIYKQLLKSKIFSVKKDRMSMTEQMERIFNRHLVDTLVKLCKCRNDDQKTGFIFNLIVDYIIKYCYIDRYNKTELFLLLLPNHLEYEKEIQKLGFESARNALLKMMKSKPFYSTMLKFCKSRPEFYDQLFYDFFKQNKKGLKVQFHMTSFINAKIMEFFKQTSEYLKSD
;
A
#
# COMPACT_ATOMS: atom_id res chain seq x y z
N MET A 1 9.27 75.90 25.40
CA MET A 1 10.19 75.41 26.46
C MET A 1 10.29 73.90 26.22
N ASN A 2 11.31 73.39 25.51
CA ASN A 2 12.63 72.96 26.01
C ASN A 2 12.50 72.09 27.29
N SER A 3 13.12 70.93 27.47
CA SER A 3 14.20 70.22 26.75
C SER A 3 14.52 68.95 27.55
N ALA A 4 14.85 67.83 26.87
CA ALA A 4 15.87 66.82 27.20
C ALA A 4 15.77 66.09 28.59
N GLU A 5 16.30 64.89 28.91
CA GLU A 5 17.52 64.18 28.53
C GLU A 5 17.42 62.65 28.78
N TYR A 6 18.00 61.88 27.84
CA TYR A 6 18.84 60.67 27.92
C TYR A 6 18.75 59.65 29.08
N HIS A 7 18.77 58.35 28.73
CA HIS A 7 20.01 57.55 28.73
C HIS A 7 19.87 56.22 27.96
N ILE A 8 20.78 56.03 27.01
CA ILE A 8 21.09 54.80 26.29
C ILE A 8 22.28 54.15 26.99
N PHE A 9 22.29 52.82 27.13
CA PHE A 9 23.53 52.06 27.30
C PHE A 9 23.73 51.14 26.09
N PHE A 10 24.77 51.43 25.31
CA PHE A 10 25.43 50.49 24.41
C PHE A 10 26.72 50.04 25.08
N SER A 11 27.01 48.74 25.03
CA SER A 11 28.37 48.22 25.09
C SER A 11 28.68 47.50 23.78
N THR A 12 29.43 48.19 22.93
CA THR A 12 30.31 47.71 21.84
C THR A 12 31.50 46.93 22.45
N ILE A 13 32.20 45.93 21.92
CA ILE A 13 32.68 45.56 20.57
C ILE A 13 32.97 44.04 20.57
N GLY A 14 32.80 43.37 19.42
CA GLY A 14 33.38 42.04 19.17
C GLY A 14 32.83 41.31 17.94
N THR A 15 32.88 41.92 16.75
CA THR A 15 32.55 41.23 15.48
C THR A 15 33.80 40.80 14.73
N PRO A 16 33.95 39.51 14.38
CA PRO A 16 34.64 39.08 13.17
C PRO A 16 33.69 39.11 11.93
N PRO A 17 34.23 39.19 10.70
CA PRO A 17 33.51 39.55 9.47
C PRO A 17 32.77 38.35 8.80
N PRO A 18 31.94 38.61 7.77
CA PRO A 18 30.79 37.78 7.43
C PRO A 18 31.16 36.64 6.47
N SER A 19 30.72 35.43 6.76
CA SER A 19 30.56 34.43 5.70
C SER A 19 29.37 33.51 5.95
N LYS A 20 28.38 33.63 5.07
CA LYS A 20 27.41 32.59 4.73
C LYS A 20 26.69 31.92 5.91
N MET A 21 25.97 32.68 6.74
CA MET A 21 24.75 32.14 7.37
C MET A 21 23.55 32.45 6.49
N VAL A 22 23.56 31.77 5.37
CA VAL A 22 22.42 31.07 4.79
C VAL A 22 21.06 31.68 5.16
N LYS A 23 20.51 32.45 4.21
CA LYS A 23 19.07 32.45 3.92
C LYS A 23 18.63 30.99 3.69
N ARG A 24 18.41 30.23 4.76
CA ARG A 24 17.62 28.97 4.77
C ARG A 24 16.31 29.43 5.37
N GLU A 25 15.41 29.91 4.52
CA GLU A 25 14.31 29.05 4.15
C GLU A 25 13.66 28.50 5.43
N ILE A 26 12.97 29.37 6.16
CA ILE A 26 11.50 29.44 6.13
C ILE A 26 10.89 28.90 4.80
N LEU A 27 11.22 27.66 4.43
CA LEU A 27 10.35 26.76 3.70
C LEU A 27 9.53 26.11 4.82
N ARG A 28 8.47 26.77 5.30
CA ARG A 28 7.12 26.47 4.80
C ARG A 28 7.09 25.07 4.18
N VAL A 29 7.17 24.04 5.02
CA VAL A 29 6.56 22.74 4.71
C VAL A 29 5.06 22.98 4.65
N LYS A 30 4.63 23.48 3.49
CA LYS A 30 3.27 23.42 3.00
C LYS A 30 2.91 21.95 2.81
N SER A 31 2.46 21.27 3.87
CA SER A 31 1.70 20.02 3.72
C SER A 31 0.93 19.58 4.97
N PHE A 32 0.43 20.50 5.80
CA PHE A 32 -0.68 20.17 6.72
C PHE A 32 -2.06 20.22 6.02
N LYS A 33 -2.12 19.85 4.75
CA LYS A 33 -3.34 19.34 4.12
C LYS A 33 -3.23 17.82 4.11
N LYS A 34 -3.76 17.14 5.14
CA LYS A 34 -4.22 15.72 5.12
C LYS A 34 -4.62 15.14 6.50
N THR A 35 -4.94 15.96 7.51
CA THR A 35 -5.51 15.42 8.77
C THR A 35 -6.96 14.97 8.65
N THR A 36 -7.70 15.41 7.63
CA THR A 36 -9.10 15.04 7.41
C THR A 36 -9.30 13.60 6.90
N ASP A 37 -8.29 12.97 6.27
CA ASP A 37 -8.39 11.59 5.77
C ASP A 37 -8.25 10.53 6.87
N LEU A 38 -7.72 10.89 8.04
CA LEU A 38 -7.49 9.95 9.15
C LEU A 38 -8.76 9.61 9.94
N TYR A 39 -9.87 10.32 9.71
CA TYR A 39 -11.14 10.12 10.42
C TYR A 39 -12.24 9.51 9.54
N GLN A 40 -11.88 8.96 8.38
CA GLN A 40 -12.82 8.16 7.60
C GLN A 40 -13.11 6.85 8.34
N LYS A 41 -14.40 6.50 8.41
CA LYS A 41 -14.85 5.18 8.88
C LYS A 41 -14.09 4.11 8.09
N PRO A 42 -13.56 3.05 8.74
CA PRO A 42 -12.82 2.01 8.04
C PRO A 42 -13.63 1.41 6.90
N VAL A 43 -12.95 1.07 5.81
CA VAL A 43 -13.59 0.61 4.57
C VAL A 43 -14.43 -0.65 4.81
N PHE A 44 -13.95 -1.52 5.69
CA PHE A 44 -14.50 -2.83 6.02
C PHE A 44 -14.47 -2.99 7.54
N LEU A 45 -15.61 -3.34 8.14
CA LEU A 45 -15.72 -3.66 9.56
C LEU A 45 -16.67 -4.84 9.77
N LEU A 46 -16.17 -5.93 10.35
CA LEU A 46 -17.04 -7.01 10.82
C LEU A 46 -17.68 -6.60 12.15
N GLU A 47 -19.00 -6.63 12.24
CA GLU A 47 -19.74 -6.22 13.46
C GLU A 47 -19.25 -6.95 14.71
N LYS A 48 -19.02 -8.26 14.57
CA LYS A 48 -18.55 -9.14 15.67
C LYS A 48 -17.12 -8.88 16.14
N THR A 49 -16.38 -7.98 15.51
CA THR A 49 -15.01 -7.62 15.90
C THR A 49 -14.89 -6.16 16.33
N LEU A 50 -16.00 -5.40 16.37
CA LEU A 50 -15.98 -3.96 16.67
C LEU A 50 -15.36 -3.63 18.02
N GLU A 51 -15.72 -4.39 19.05
CA GLU A 51 -15.28 -4.17 20.43
C GLU A 51 -14.00 -4.94 20.80
N LEU A 52 -13.49 -5.78 19.88
CA LEU A 52 -12.31 -6.59 20.15
C LEU A 52 -11.07 -5.71 20.07
N ASP A 53 -10.23 -5.73 21.10
CA ASP A 53 -8.90 -5.16 21.03
C ASP A 53 -7.98 -5.97 20.10
N LYS A 54 -6.73 -5.52 19.95
CA LYS A 54 -5.78 -6.13 19.03
C LYS A 54 -5.42 -7.57 19.40
N GLU A 55 -5.29 -7.88 20.69
CA GLU A 55 -4.92 -9.21 21.16
C GLU A 55 -6.12 -10.15 21.03
N GLN A 56 -7.30 -9.72 21.48
CA GLN A 56 -8.55 -10.47 21.36
C GLN A 56 -8.90 -10.79 19.90
N HIS A 57 -8.72 -9.82 18.99
CA HIS A 57 -8.98 -10.05 17.57
C HIS A 57 -7.96 -11.03 16.97
N PHE A 58 -6.69 -10.96 17.39
CA PHE A 58 -5.68 -11.93 16.95
C PHE A 58 -5.97 -13.35 17.49
N ASP A 59 -6.39 -13.47 18.75
CA ASP A 59 -6.79 -14.76 19.34
C ASP A 59 -7.99 -15.38 18.61
N LEU A 60 -8.97 -14.55 18.21
CA LEU A 60 -10.08 -15.01 17.38
C LEU A 60 -9.58 -15.54 16.03
N ILE A 61 -8.60 -14.89 15.39
CA ILE A 61 -7.99 -15.39 14.16
C ILE A 61 -7.30 -16.73 14.41
N LEU A 62 -6.54 -16.88 15.49
CA LEU A 62 -5.88 -18.14 15.86
C LEU A 62 -6.90 -19.28 16.03
N GLN A 63 -7.96 -19.05 16.82
CA GLN A 63 -9.02 -20.03 17.04
C GLN A 63 -9.69 -20.48 15.74
N LYS A 64 -9.89 -19.57 14.78
CA LYS A 64 -10.54 -19.89 13.50
C LYS A 64 -9.59 -20.51 12.48
N THR A 65 -8.28 -20.45 12.70
CA THR A 65 -7.25 -20.96 11.78
C THR A 65 -6.55 -22.21 12.28
N ASP A 66 -6.88 -22.72 13.48
CA ASP A 66 -6.12 -23.80 14.12
C ASP A 66 -6.09 -25.09 13.28
N ASP A 67 -7.16 -25.41 12.56
CA ASP A 67 -7.19 -26.59 11.68
C ASP A 67 -6.69 -26.33 10.26
N LEU A 68 -6.25 -25.10 9.94
CA LEU A 68 -5.91 -24.68 8.59
C LEU A 68 -4.42 -24.33 8.47
N SER A 69 -3.65 -25.34 8.05
CA SER A 69 -2.19 -25.24 7.83
C SER A 69 -1.79 -24.05 6.93
N ILE A 70 -2.63 -23.71 5.95
CA ILE A 70 -2.40 -22.61 5.00
C ILE A 70 -2.35 -21.24 5.70
N TYR A 71 -3.19 -21.00 6.72
CA TYR A 71 -3.21 -19.75 7.48
C TYR A 71 -2.17 -19.74 8.61
N LYS A 72 -1.80 -20.90 9.18
CA LYS A 72 -0.73 -20.98 10.20
C LYS A 72 0.59 -20.37 9.72
N GLN A 73 0.94 -20.54 8.45
CA GLN A 73 2.15 -19.92 7.88
C GLN A 73 2.02 -18.40 7.70
N LEU A 74 0.81 -17.91 7.40
CA LEU A 74 0.52 -16.48 7.27
C LEU A 74 0.70 -15.75 8.61
N LEU A 75 0.23 -16.36 9.70
CA LEU A 75 0.25 -15.76 11.04
C LEU A 75 1.65 -15.66 11.64
N LYS A 76 2.65 -16.35 11.08
CA LYS A 76 4.07 -16.15 11.41
C LYS A 76 4.63 -14.83 10.86
N SER A 77 3.85 -14.07 10.09
CA SER A 77 4.27 -12.77 9.58
C SER A 77 4.51 -11.78 10.71
N LYS A 78 5.55 -10.96 10.53
CA LYS A 78 5.93 -9.92 11.50
C LYS A 78 4.82 -8.89 11.71
N ILE A 79 3.87 -8.73 10.80
CA ILE A 79 2.80 -7.73 10.98
C ILE A 79 1.91 -8.02 12.19
N PHE A 80 1.76 -9.30 12.57
CA PHE A 80 0.94 -9.70 13.72
C PHE A 80 1.67 -9.57 15.06
N SER A 81 3.01 -9.48 15.05
CA SER A 81 3.83 -9.33 16.27
C SER A 81 4.25 -7.88 16.56
N VAL A 82 3.95 -6.94 15.67
CA VAL A 82 4.27 -5.52 15.86
C VAL A 82 3.37 -4.94 16.93
N LYS A 83 3.91 -4.67 18.13
CA LYS A 83 3.17 -4.01 19.23
C LYS A 83 3.02 -2.50 19.04
N LYS A 84 3.97 -1.87 18.35
CA LYS A 84 4.02 -0.42 18.17
C LYS A 84 2.91 0.06 17.22
N ASP A 85 2.22 1.13 17.60
CA ASP A 85 1.24 1.78 16.73
C ASP A 85 1.92 2.32 15.46
N ARG A 86 1.33 2.01 14.31
CA ARG A 86 1.83 2.42 13.00
C ARG A 86 1.98 3.94 12.89
N MET A 87 1.07 4.71 13.50
CA MET A 87 1.12 6.18 13.48
C MET A 87 2.37 6.76 14.17
N SER A 88 3.01 5.98 15.05
CA SER A 88 4.22 6.37 15.77
C SER A 88 5.53 5.86 15.14
N MET A 89 5.44 5.19 13.98
CA MET A 89 6.60 4.65 13.28
C MET A 89 7.41 5.76 12.60
N THR A 90 8.74 5.61 12.61
CA THR A 90 9.60 6.43 11.75
C THR A 90 9.46 5.97 10.30
N GLU A 91 9.87 6.81 9.35
CA GLU A 91 9.82 6.45 7.93
C GLU A 91 10.57 5.14 7.60
N GLN A 92 11.72 4.91 8.24
CA GLN A 92 12.48 3.67 8.08
C GLN A 92 11.71 2.44 8.61
N MET A 93 11.08 2.56 9.77
CA MET A 93 10.23 1.50 10.34
C MET A 93 9.03 1.23 9.44
N GLU A 94 8.40 2.29 8.93
CA GLU A 94 7.25 2.16 8.02
C GLU A 94 7.64 1.46 6.71
N ARG A 95 8.80 1.77 6.12
CA ARG A 95 9.29 1.07 4.91
C ARG A 95 9.49 -0.43 5.15
N ILE A 96 10.05 -0.82 6.30
CA ILE A 96 10.24 -2.23 6.68
C ILE A 96 8.89 -2.91 6.92
N PHE A 97 7.99 -2.24 7.65
CA PHE A 97 6.64 -2.70 7.91
C PHE A 97 5.87 -2.94 6.61
N ASN A 98 5.89 -1.97 5.68
CA ASN A 98 5.22 -2.06 4.38
C ASN A 98 5.72 -3.23 3.54
N ARG A 99 7.02 -3.56 3.61
CA ARG A 99 7.54 -4.75 2.92
C ARG A 99 6.90 -6.03 3.47
N HIS A 100 6.89 -6.19 4.79
CA HIS A 100 6.27 -7.35 5.44
C HIS A 100 4.75 -7.39 5.22
N LEU A 101 4.10 -6.23 5.21
CA LEU A 101 2.67 -6.11 4.93
C LEU A 101 2.36 -6.60 3.52
N VAL A 102 3.02 -6.08 2.49
CA VAL A 102 2.81 -6.49 1.09
C VAL A 102 3.00 -8.00 0.93
N ASP A 103 4.08 -8.56 1.48
CA ASP A 103 4.34 -10.01 1.41
C ASP A 103 3.22 -10.82 2.09
N THR A 104 2.67 -10.29 3.18
CA THR A 104 1.55 -10.93 3.88
C THR A 104 0.27 -10.87 3.05
N LEU A 105 -0.04 -9.73 2.42
CA LEU A 105 -1.24 -9.58 1.59
C LEU A 105 -1.18 -10.49 0.37
N VAL A 106 -0.02 -10.61 -0.29
CA VAL A 106 0.17 -11.53 -1.42
C VAL A 106 -0.06 -12.98 -0.99
N LYS A 107 0.42 -13.37 0.20
CA LYS A 107 0.15 -14.70 0.77
C LYS A 107 -1.33 -14.87 1.12
N LEU A 108 -1.96 -13.88 1.74
CA LEU A 108 -3.38 -13.91 2.10
C LEU A 108 -4.27 -14.08 0.86
N CYS A 109 -3.94 -13.38 -0.23
CA CYS A 109 -4.61 -13.51 -1.53
C CYS A 109 -4.58 -14.96 -2.07
N LYS A 110 -3.49 -15.70 -1.83
CA LYS A 110 -3.39 -17.14 -2.16
C LYS A 110 -4.24 -18.04 -1.27
N CYS A 111 -4.39 -17.66 0.01
CA CYS A 111 -5.04 -18.51 1.01
C CYS A 111 -6.57 -18.47 0.92
N ARG A 112 -7.11 -17.45 0.27
CA ARG A 112 -8.54 -17.36 0.00
C ARG A 112 -8.93 -18.51 -0.93
N ASN A 113 -9.87 -19.35 -0.52
CA ASN A 113 -10.65 -20.17 -1.44
C ASN A 113 -12.06 -19.59 -1.53
N ASP A 114 -12.83 -20.01 -2.53
CA ASP A 114 -14.21 -19.55 -2.71
C ASP A 114 -15.19 -20.28 -1.78
N ASP A 115 -14.69 -21.09 -0.82
CA ASP A 115 -15.50 -21.73 0.20
C ASP A 115 -15.81 -20.78 1.37
N GLN A 116 -16.97 -20.99 2.00
CA GLN A 116 -17.49 -20.10 3.04
C GLN A 116 -16.58 -20.00 4.28
N LYS A 117 -15.90 -21.09 4.66
CA LYS A 117 -15.04 -21.14 5.85
C LYS A 117 -13.80 -20.29 5.66
N THR A 118 -13.09 -20.47 4.55
CA THR A 118 -11.89 -19.70 4.23
C THR A 118 -12.21 -18.26 3.84
N GLY A 119 -13.36 -18.00 3.21
CA GLY A 119 -13.86 -16.65 2.95
C GLY A 119 -14.10 -15.87 4.24
N PHE A 120 -14.70 -16.50 5.26
CA PHE A 120 -14.86 -15.85 6.56
C PHE A 120 -13.51 -15.52 7.23
N ILE A 121 -12.55 -16.45 7.20
CA ILE A 121 -11.22 -16.26 7.80
C ILE A 121 -10.44 -15.16 7.07
N PHE A 122 -10.51 -15.14 5.74
CA PHE A 122 -9.95 -14.07 4.93
C PHE A 122 -10.48 -12.70 5.37
N ASN A 123 -11.80 -12.58 5.50
CA ASN A 123 -12.45 -11.35 5.95
C ASN A 123 -12.01 -10.93 7.36
N LEU A 124 -11.87 -11.89 8.27
CA LEU A 124 -11.40 -11.64 9.62
C LEU A 124 -9.98 -11.06 9.64
N ILE A 125 -9.08 -11.61 8.81
CA ILE A 125 -7.70 -11.12 8.71
C ILE A 125 -7.65 -9.75 8.02
N VAL A 126 -8.46 -9.52 6.98
CA VAL A 126 -8.56 -8.21 6.33
C VAL A 126 -9.06 -7.14 7.30
N ASP A 127 -10.09 -7.45 8.09
CA ASP A 127 -10.61 -6.57 9.15
C ASP A 127 -9.52 -6.20 10.17
N TYR A 128 -8.72 -7.19 10.60
CA TYR A 128 -7.60 -6.96 11.51
C TYR A 128 -6.57 -6.00 10.94
N ILE A 129 -6.16 -6.22 9.68
CA ILE A 129 -5.16 -5.40 9.02
C ILE A 129 -5.69 -3.97 8.76
N ILE A 130 -6.99 -3.81 8.50
CA ILE A 130 -7.62 -2.48 8.39
C ILE A 130 -7.60 -1.77 9.73
N LYS A 131 -8.07 -2.41 10.81
CA LYS A 131 -8.14 -1.79 12.14
C LYS A 131 -6.79 -1.42 12.72
N TYR A 132 -5.83 -2.34 12.64
CA TYR A 132 -4.58 -2.23 13.39
C TYR A 132 -3.37 -1.88 12.54
N CYS A 133 -3.47 -2.00 11.22
CA CYS A 133 -2.42 -1.58 10.30
C CYS A 133 -2.86 -0.41 9.40
N TYR A 134 -4.12 0.02 9.46
CA TYR A 134 -4.66 1.16 8.69
C TYR A 134 -4.36 1.07 7.19
N ILE A 135 -4.42 -0.15 6.64
CA ILE A 135 -4.06 -0.42 5.24
C ILE A 135 -4.94 0.35 4.25
N ASP A 136 -6.20 0.59 4.60
CA ASP A 136 -7.15 1.39 3.84
C ASP A 136 -6.80 2.89 3.78
N ARG A 137 -5.83 3.35 4.58
CA ARG A 137 -5.33 4.74 4.57
C ARG A 137 -3.96 4.85 3.93
N TYR A 138 -3.04 3.95 4.31
CA TYR A 138 -1.64 4.05 3.91
C TYR A 138 -1.27 3.17 2.70
N ASN A 139 -2.06 2.15 2.38
CA ASN A 139 -1.75 1.13 1.36
C ASN A 139 -3.01 0.76 0.54
N LYS A 140 -3.74 1.80 0.10
CA LYS A 140 -5.01 1.66 -0.63
C LYS A 140 -4.87 0.76 -1.87
N THR A 141 -3.78 0.89 -2.61
CA THR A 141 -3.51 0.10 -3.81
C THR A 141 -3.35 -1.38 -3.49
N GLU A 142 -2.60 -1.72 -2.44
CA GLU A 142 -2.40 -3.10 -2.03
C GLU A 142 -3.71 -3.73 -1.51
N LEU A 143 -4.51 -2.98 -0.73
CA LEU A 143 -5.82 -3.45 -0.30
C LEU A 143 -6.77 -3.64 -1.50
N PHE A 144 -6.77 -2.70 -2.44
CA PHE A 144 -7.55 -2.83 -3.67
C PHE A 144 -7.18 -4.10 -4.45
N LEU A 145 -5.90 -4.34 -4.68
CA LEU A 145 -5.43 -5.55 -5.36
C LEU A 145 -5.78 -6.81 -4.57
N LEU A 146 -5.73 -6.80 -3.24
CA LEU A 146 -6.18 -7.94 -2.43
C LEU A 146 -7.66 -8.30 -2.68
N LEU A 147 -8.53 -7.29 -2.83
CA LEU A 147 -9.98 -7.47 -2.99
C LEU A 147 -10.40 -7.70 -4.45
N LEU A 148 -9.58 -7.25 -5.41
CA LEU A 148 -9.89 -7.20 -6.83
C LEU A 148 -10.33 -8.56 -7.45
N PRO A 149 -9.71 -9.72 -7.13
CA PRO A 149 -10.14 -11.01 -7.69
C PRO A 149 -11.61 -11.34 -7.43
N ASN A 150 -12.18 -10.81 -6.33
CA ASN A 150 -13.57 -11.02 -5.94
C ASN A 150 -14.34 -9.69 -5.92
N HIS A 151 -14.00 -8.74 -6.81
CA HIS A 151 -14.55 -7.38 -6.82
C HIS A 151 -16.07 -7.28 -6.78
N LEU A 152 -16.82 -8.29 -7.24
CA LEU A 152 -18.28 -8.31 -7.15
C LEU A 152 -18.77 -8.37 -5.70
N GLU A 153 -18.04 -9.05 -4.82
CA GLU A 153 -18.37 -9.12 -3.40
C GLU A 153 -17.94 -7.86 -2.63
N TYR A 154 -16.86 -7.20 -3.08
CA TYR A 154 -16.24 -6.06 -2.41
C TYR A 154 -16.45 -4.74 -3.15
N GLU A 155 -17.48 -4.65 -4.00
CA GLU A 155 -17.67 -3.48 -4.87
C GLU A 155 -17.78 -2.19 -4.04
N LYS A 156 -18.53 -2.24 -2.93
CA LYS A 156 -18.72 -1.09 -2.02
C LYS A 156 -17.39 -0.67 -1.37
N GLU A 157 -16.59 -1.63 -0.94
CA GLU A 157 -15.29 -1.41 -0.32
C GLU A 157 -14.30 -0.82 -1.33
N ILE A 158 -14.27 -1.35 -2.54
CA ILE A 158 -13.43 -0.87 -3.65
C ILE A 158 -13.79 0.58 -4.00
N GLN A 159 -15.08 0.90 -4.08
CA GLN A 159 -15.55 2.27 -4.33
C GLN A 159 -15.15 3.22 -3.19
N LYS A 160 -15.28 2.80 -1.92
CA LYS A 160 -14.81 3.60 -0.76
C LYS A 160 -13.31 3.87 -0.78
N LEU A 161 -12.51 2.97 -1.36
CA LEU A 161 -11.07 3.20 -1.55
C LEU A 161 -10.76 4.22 -2.67
N GLY A 162 -11.77 4.60 -3.46
CA GLY A 162 -11.65 5.52 -4.58
C GLY A 162 -11.19 4.83 -5.87
N PHE A 163 -11.42 3.52 -6.00
CA PHE A 163 -11.06 2.76 -7.20
C PHE A 163 -12.30 2.29 -7.95
N GLU A 164 -12.13 2.09 -9.26
CA GLU A 164 -13.10 1.43 -10.12
C GLU A 164 -12.63 0.01 -10.43
N SER A 165 -13.51 -0.98 -10.23
CA SER A 165 -13.25 -2.39 -10.58
C SER A 165 -13.51 -2.68 -12.07
N ALA A 166 -14.06 -1.72 -12.82
CA ALA A 166 -14.32 -1.88 -14.24
C ALA A 166 -13.03 -2.18 -15.01
N ARG A 167 -13.07 -3.20 -15.87
CA ARG A 167 -11.91 -3.68 -16.64
C ARG A 167 -11.15 -2.56 -17.36
N ASN A 168 -11.84 -1.64 -18.03
CA ASN A 168 -11.19 -0.52 -18.71
C ASN A 168 -10.48 0.47 -17.75
N ALA A 169 -11.02 0.67 -16.55
CA ALA A 169 -10.38 1.50 -15.53
C ALA A 169 -9.10 0.85 -15.01
N LEU A 170 -9.15 -0.46 -14.73
CA LEU A 170 -7.96 -1.25 -14.37
C LEU A 170 -6.86 -1.15 -15.42
N LEU A 171 -7.21 -1.31 -16.70
CA LEU A 171 -6.24 -1.22 -17.81
C LEU A 171 -5.64 0.18 -17.96
N LYS A 172 -6.39 1.24 -17.66
CA LYS A 172 -5.85 2.61 -17.59
C LYS A 172 -4.87 2.75 -16.41
N MET A 173 -5.23 2.24 -15.22
CA MET A 173 -4.38 2.27 -14.03
C MET A 173 -3.07 1.49 -14.21
N MET A 174 -3.10 0.38 -14.96
CA MET A 174 -1.91 -0.42 -15.30
C MET A 174 -0.85 0.35 -16.10
N LYS A 175 -1.19 1.50 -16.70
CA LYS A 175 -0.19 2.38 -17.33
C LYS A 175 0.73 3.05 -16.30
N SER A 176 0.30 3.14 -15.04
CA SER A 176 1.11 3.67 -13.93
C SER A 176 2.15 2.64 -13.50
N LYS A 177 3.44 2.99 -13.61
CA LYS A 177 4.57 2.10 -13.21
C LYS A 177 4.46 1.62 -11.76
N PRO A 178 4.14 2.46 -10.75
CA PRO A 178 3.90 2.00 -9.39
C PRO A 178 2.78 0.96 -9.28
N PHE A 179 1.64 1.21 -9.92
CA PHE A 179 0.49 0.30 -9.87
C PHE A 179 0.81 -1.04 -10.54
N TYR A 180 1.40 -1.00 -11.75
CA TYR A 180 1.84 -2.17 -12.49
C TYR A 180 2.83 -3.01 -11.67
N SER A 181 3.81 -2.37 -11.02
CA SER A 181 4.80 -3.06 -10.19
C SER A 181 4.18 -3.75 -8.97
N THR A 182 3.21 -3.11 -8.31
CA THR A 182 2.49 -3.74 -7.19
C THR A 182 1.61 -4.89 -7.69
N MET A 183 0.89 -4.71 -8.81
CA MET A 183 0.03 -5.74 -9.38
C MET A 183 0.82 -7.00 -9.79
N LEU A 184 2.05 -6.85 -10.32
CA LEU A 184 2.93 -7.98 -10.60
C LEU A 184 3.22 -8.86 -9.38
N LYS A 185 3.29 -8.27 -8.18
CA LYS A 185 3.49 -9.04 -6.94
C LYS A 185 2.26 -9.90 -6.62
N PHE A 186 1.06 -9.35 -6.85
CA PHE A 186 -0.20 -10.06 -6.67
C PHE A 186 -0.49 -11.07 -7.78
N CYS A 187 0.05 -10.90 -8.99
CA CYS A 187 -0.14 -11.83 -10.11
C CYS A 187 0.16 -13.28 -9.75
N LYS A 188 1.24 -13.50 -8.98
CA LYS A 188 1.65 -14.85 -8.52
C LYS A 188 0.68 -15.49 -7.53
N SER A 189 -0.28 -14.73 -7.00
CA SER A 189 -1.23 -15.20 -5.98
C SER A 189 -2.51 -15.80 -6.55
N ARG A 190 -3.01 -15.25 -7.66
CA ARG A 190 -4.21 -15.70 -8.39
C ARG A 190 -3.95 -15.56 -9.90
N PRO A 191 -3.06 -16.38 -10.47
CA PRO A 191 -2.58 -16.20 -11.84
C PRO A 191 -3.73 -16.17 -12.84
N GLU A 192 -4.76 -16.99 -12.67
CA GLU A 192 -5.91 -17.07 -13.58
C GLU A 192 -6.62 -15.73 -13.75
N PHE A 193 -6.76 -14.97 -12.65
CA PHE A 193 -7.39 -13.66 -12.66
C PHE A 193 -6.47 -12.58 -13.24
N TYR A 194 -5.23 -12.49 -12.72
CA TYR A 194 -4.32 -11.41 -13.08
C TYR A 194 -3.73 -11.57 -14.48
N ASP A 195 -3.43 -12.80 -14.91
CA ASP A 195 -2.88 -13.09 -16.24
C ASP A 195 -3.84 -12.61 -17.34
N GLN A 196 -5.15 -12.75 -17.12
CA GLN A 196 -6.15 -12.24 -18.04
C GLN A 196 -6.12 -10.71 -18.15
N LEU A 197 -5.97 -9.99 -17.03
CA LEU A 197 -5.82 -8.53 -17.02
C LEU A 197 -4.54 -8.09 -17.75
N PHE A 198 -3.43 -8.79 -17.52
CA PHE A 198 -2.18 -8.54 -18.25
C PHE A 198 -2.34 -8.79 -19.74
N TYR A 199 -2.95 -9.91 -20.13
CA TYR A 199 -3.23 -10.22 -21.54
C TYR A 199 -4.02 -9.09 -22.22
N ASP A 200 -5.08 -8.61 -21.59
CA ASP A 200 -5.89 -7.52 -22.16
C ASP A 200 -5.11 -6.21 -22.26
N PHE A 201 -4.32 -5.89 -21.24
CA PHE A 201 -3.46 -4.71 -21.24
C PHE A 201 -2.50 -4.75 -22.42
N PHE A 202 -1.84 -5.88 -22.65
CA PHE A 202 -0.98 -6.03 -23.81
C PHE A 202 -1.78 -5.94 -25.11
N LYS A 203 -2.94 -6.59 -25.22
CA LYS A 203 -3.80 -6.54 -26.42
C LYS A 203 -4.25 -5.11 -26.77
N GLN A 204 -4.58 -4.27 -25.80
CA GLN A 204 -5.00 -2.89 -26.05
C GLN A 204 -3.84 -1.96 -26.44
N ASN A 205 -2.63 -2.23 -25.96
CA ASN A 205 -1.45 -1.44 -26.27
C ASN A 205 -0.67 -1.98 -27.49
N LYS A 206 -1.19 -3.01 -28.18
CA LYS A 206 -0.59 -3.67 -29.36
C LYS A 206 -0.66 -2.88 -30.68
N LYS A 207 -0.63 -1.54 -30.65
CA LYS A 207 -0.24 -0.76 -31.85
C LYS A 207 1.28 -0.80 -32.15
N GLY A 208 2.07 -1.62 -31.44
CA GLY A 208 3.51 -1.77 -31.71
C GLY A 208 4.18 -3.10 -31.33
N LEU A 209 3.48 -4.11 -30.83
CA LEU A 209 4.12 -5.37 -30.37
C LEU A 209 3.42 -6.62 -30.96
N LYS A 210 3.88 -7.06 -32.13
CA LYS A 210 3.55 -8.39 -32.67
C LYS A 210 4.18 -9.47 -31.78
N VAL A 211 3.43 -9.96 -30.79
CA VAL A 211 3.81 -11.14 -29.99
C VAL A 211 2.66 -12.14 -30.00
N GLN A 212 2.87 -13.29 -30.65
CA GLN A 212 2.02 -14.48 -30.55
C GLN A 212 2.15 -15.02 -29.11
N PHE A 213 1.02 -15.22 -28.42
CA PHE A 213 0.99 -15.78 -27.07
C PHE A 213 0.47 -17.21 -27.12
N HIS A 214 1.32 -18.18 -26.78
CA HIS A 214 0.85 -19.50 -26.33
C HIS A 214 0.66 -19.42 -24.81
N MET A 215 -0.61 -19.43 -24.39
CA MET A 215 -1.01 -19.42 -22.99
C MET A 215 -0.85 -20.82 -22.41
N THR A 216 0.02 -20.94 -21.39
CA THR A 216 -0.19 -21.69 -20.12
C THR A 216 1.10 -21.85 -19.30
N SER A 217 2.29 -21.52 -19.84
CA SER A 217 3.58 -21.61 -19.11
C SER A 217 4.49 -20.37 -19.26
N PHE A 218 3.97 -19.27 -19.81
CA PHE A 218 4.77 -18.28 -20.52
C PHE A 218 5.05 -16.96 -19.78
N ILE A 219 4.25 -16.61 -18.78
CA ILE A 219 4.32 -15.28 -18.14
C ILE A 219 5.61 -15.10 -17.32
N ASN A 220 6.13 -16.14 -16.65
CA ASN A 220 7.42 -16.02 -15.94
C ASN A 220 8.63 -15.88 -16.87
N ALA A 221 8.66 -16.59 -18.02
CA ALA A 221 9.80 -16.57 -18.93
C ALA A 221 9.83 -15.27 -19.77
N LYS A 222 8.68 -14.83 -20.28
CA LYS A 222 8.61 -13.65 -21.16
C LYS A 222 8.44 -12.32 -20.46
N ILE A 223 7.93 -12.27 -19.21
CA ILE A 223 8.05 -11.04 -18.41
C ILE A 223 9.52 -10.77 -18.08
N MET A 224 10.31 -11.79 -17.76
CA MET A 224 11.76 -11.65 -17.54
C MET A 224 12.50 -11.21 -18.81
N GLU A 225 12.13 -11.77 -19.97
CA GLU A 225 12.69 -11.38 -21.27
C GLU A 225 12.27 -9.95 -21.70
N PHE A 226 11.02 -9.58 -21.43
CA PHE A 226 10.50 -8.23 -21.69
C PHE A 226 11.13 -7.18 -20.78
N PHE A 227 11.34 -7.48 -19.49
CA PHE A 227 12.06 -6.58 -18.57
C PHE A 227 13.54 -6.42 -18.94
N LYS A 228 14.18 -7.46 -19.48
CA LYS A 228 15.55 -7.38 -19.99
C LYS A 228 15.63 -6.39 -21.16
N GLN A 229 14.70 -6.49 -22.12
CA GLN A 229 14.62 -5.61 -23.29
C GLN A 229 14.16 -4.17 -22.96
N THR A 230 13.23 -3.98 -22.02
CA THR A 230 12.82 -2.61 -21.61
C THR A 230 13.86 -1.91 -20.73
N SER A 231 14.74 -2.64 -20.04
CA SER A 231 15.85 -2.03 -19.28
C SER A 231 16.97 -1.47 -20.16
N GLU A 232 17.13 -2.00 -21.37
CA GLU A 232 18.04 -1.48 -22.39
C GLU A 232 17.44 -0.26 -23.09
N TYR A 233 16.13 -0.26 -23.34
CA TYR A 233 15.39 0.87 -23.94
C TYR A 233 15.30 2.11 -23.02
N LEU A 234 15.33 1.93 -21.70
CA LEU A 234 15.28 3.03 -20.72
C LEU A 234 16.66 3.60 -20.36
N LYS A 235 17.74 3.09 -20.97
CA LYS A 235 19.12 3.58 -20.79
C LYS A 235 19.66 4.34 -22.00
N SER A 236 18.93 4.31 -23.12
CA SER A 236 19.19 5.09 -24.32
C SER A 236 18.25 6.30 -24.36
N ASP A 237 18.57 7.29 -23.55
CA ASP A 237 18.35 8.75 -23.70
C ASP A 237 18.50 9.45 -22.34
#